data_AF-A0A973M440-F1
#
_entry.id   AF-A0A973M440-F1
#
_cell.length_a   1.000
_cell.length_b   1.000
_cell.length_c   1.000
_cell.angle_alpha   90.00
_cell.angle_beta   90.00
_cell.angle_gamma   90.00
#
_symmetry.space_group_name_H-M   'P 1'
#
loop_
_entity.id
_entity.type
_entity.pdbx_description
1 polymer ?
#
loop_
_entity_poly.entity_id
_entity_poly.type
_entity_poly.pdbx_seq_one_letter_code
_entity_poly.pdbx_strand_id
1 'polypeptide(L)'
;MAARTSKRRPPGQRSADQRLTGVDLARGAALLAMMSTHLLETMAPNASGHIEPTWIGLVFSGRAAALFAVLAGVALTLGRVPAASNPVGLALRAGVIAAVGLSLGLLEVDIAVILVQYAVLFWCALAVLRLGQRALALLATAWILLAPIAAFEVRPWLLDSPDPMRLGHNPSWADLAEPGRL
;
A
#
# COMPACT_ATOMS: atom_id res chain seq x y z
N MET A 1 16.11 6.49 54.22
CA MET A 1 16.98 6.32 53.04
C MET A 1 16.36 5.24 52.15
N ALA A 2 15.51 5.63 51.20
CA ALA A 2 14.65 4.71 50.45
C ALA A 2 15.43 4.03 49.31
N ALA A 3 15.49 2.69 49.35
CA ALA A 3 16.15 1.88 48.35
C ALA A 3 15.40 1.96 47.01
N ARG A 4 16.08 2.45 45.96
CA ARG A 4 15.58 2.38 44.58
C ARG A 4 15.56 0.92 44.12
N THR A 5 14.36 0.34 44.06
CA THR A 5 14.13 -0.97 43.47
C THR A 5 14.26 -0.88 41.95
N SER A 6 15.42 -1.29 41.43
CA SER A 6 15.63 -1.51 39.99
C SER A 6 14.78 -2.71 39.55
N LYS A 7 13.64 -2.45 38.88
CA LYS A 7 12.86 -3.48 38.19
C LYS A 7 13.71 -4.08 37.07
N ARG A 8 14.34 -5.23 37.32
CA ARG A 8 15.01 -6.02 36.28
C ARG A 8 13.97 -6.54 35.30
N ARG A 9 13.90 -5.93 34.11
CA ARG A 9 13.03 -6.35 33.00
C ARG A 9 13.52 -7.70 32.44
N PRO A 10 12.65 -8.72 32.29
CA PRO A 10 13.06 -10.07 31.93
C PRO A 10 13.75 -10.13 30.55
N PRO A 11 14.71 -11.07 30.34
CA PRO A 11 15.59 -11.09 29.16
C PRO A 11 14.88 -11.25 27.80
N GLY A 12 13.62 -11.68 27.78
CA GLY A 12 12.83 -11.87 26.55
C GLY A 12 12.02 -10.65 26.07
N GLN A 13 11.86 -9.61 26.88
CA GLN A 13 11.01 -8.45 26.52
C GLN A 13 11.73 -7.41 25.67
N ARG A 14 13.05 -7.25 25.83
CA ARG A 14 13.82 -6.23 25.09
C ARG A 14 13.94 -6.56 23.60
N SER A 15 14.08 -7.85 23.26
CA SER A 15 14.14 -8.30 21.87
C SER A 15 12.80 -8.23 21.15
N ALA A 16 11.67 -8.34 21.87
CA ALA A 16 10.34 -8.18 21.27
C ALA A 16 9.98 -6.71 21.02
N ASP A 17 10.34 -5.80 21.94
CA ASP A 17 10.13 -4.36 21.77
C ASP A 17 11.01 -3.79 20.66
N GLN A 18 12.31 -4.12 20.62
CA GLN A 18 13.24 -3.57 19.61
C GLN A 18 13.01 -4.08 18.18
N ARG A 19 12.49 -5.30 18.00
CA ARG A 19 12.32 -5.90 16.66
C ARG A 19 11.13 -5.33 15.88
N LEU A 20 10.18 -4.67 16.56
CA LEU A 20 9.04 -4.03 15.91
C LEU A 20 9.28 -2.53 15.66
N THR A 21 10.06 -1.85 16.50
CA THR A 21 10.33 -0.40 16.34
C THR A 21 10.98 -0.08 15.00
N GLY A 22 11.94 -0.88 14.53
CA GLY A 22 12.60 -0.64 13.23
C GLY A 22 11.66 -0.82 12.04
N VAL A 23 10.78 -1.83 12.09
CA VAL A 23 9.77 -2.11 11.06
C VAL A 23 8.71 -1.01 11.05
N ASP A 24 8.26 -0.58 12.23
CA ASP A 24 7.26 0.48 12.35
C ASP A 24 7.81 1.83 11.90
N LEU A 25 9.07 2.14 12.21
CA LEU A 25 9.74 3.35 11.74
C LEU A 25 9.92 3.34 10.21
N ALA A 26 10.30 2.20 9.64
CA ALA A 26 10.41 2.06 8.19
C ALA A 26 9.04 2.17 7.49
N ARG A 27 7.96 1.66 8.10
CA ARG A 27 6.59 1.86 7.59
C ARG A 27 6.15 3.32 7.69
N GLY A 28 6.47 3.99 8.79
CA GLY A 28 6.23 5.43 8.94
C GLY A 28 6.96 6.24 7.88
N ALA A 29 8.24 5.95 7.63
CA ALA A 29 9.02 6.59 6.56
C ALA A 29 8.42 6.32 5.17
N ALA A 30 7.97 5.10 4.90
CA ALA A 30 7.30 4.76 3.63
C ALA A 30 5.99 5.53 3.44
N LEU A 31 5.18 5.69 4.49
CA LEU A 31 3.94 6.49 4.44
C LEU A 31 4.24 7.98 4.21
N LEU A 32 5.28 8.52 4.84
CA LEU A 32 5.70 9.90 4.59
C LEU A 32 6.13 10.10 3.14
N ALA A 33 6.97 9.19 2.60
CA ALA A 33 7.39 9.24 1.21
C ALA A 33 6.20 9.11 0.23
N MET A 34 5.22 8.26 0.56
CA MET A 34 3.99 8.11 -0.23
C MET A 34 3.12 9.38 -0.17
N MET A 35 3.07 10.05 0.99
CA MET A 35 2.37 11.32 1.11
C MET A 35 3.09 12.41 0.30
N SER A 36 4.42 12.41 0.29
CA SER A 36 5.20 13.33 -0.54
C SER A 36 4.88 13.21 -2.03
N THR A 37 4.63 12.00 -2.57
CA THR A 37 4.28 11.85 -4.00
C THR A 37 2.88 12.36 -4.35
N HIS A 38 2.01 12.59 -3.35
CA HIS A 38 0.66 13.12 -3.55
C HIS A 38 0.57 14.61 -3.23
N LEU A 39 1.43 15.12 -2.35
CA LEU A 39 1.47 16.55 -1.97
C LEU A 39 2.40 17.38 -2.87
N LEU A 40 3.39 16.75 -3.50
CA LEU A 40 4.36 17.43 -4.35
C LEU A 40 4.21 16.97 -5.80
N GLU A 41 4.47 17.89 -6.73
CA GLU A 41 4.48 17.60 -8.16
C GLU A 41 5.54 16.54 -8.49
N THR A 42 5.08 15.39 -8.96
CA THR A 42 5.96 14.28 -9.38
C THR A 42 6.48 14.46 -10.79
N MET A 43 5.85 15.33 -11.58
CA MET A 43 6.18 15.68 -12.95
C MET A 43 6.11 17.19 -13.08
N ALA A 44 7.20 17.83 -13.48
CA ALA A 44 7.29 19.28 -13.61
C ALA A 44 7.96 19.68 -14.94
N PRO A 45 7.63 20.84 -15.52
CA PRO A 45 8.31 21.34 -16.71
C PRO A 45 9.78 21.68 -16.40
N ASN A 46 10.69 21.14 -17.21
CA ASN A 46 12.09 21.56 -17.29
C ASN A 46 12.17 23.01 -17.82
N ALA A 47 13.31 23.69 -17.63
CA ALA A 47 13.65 24.97 -18.28
C ALA A 47 13.39 25.02 -19.81
N SER A 48 13.34 23.86 -20.46
CA SER A 48 13.04 23.69 -21.90
C SER A 48 11.57 23.42 -22.22
N GLY A 49 10.67 23.43 -21.22
CA GLY A 49 9.23 23.17 -21.37
C GLY A 49 8.82 21.69 -21.46
N HIS A 50 9.77 20.75 -21.47
CA HIS A 50 9.49 19.32 -21.44
C HIS A 50 9.09 18.86 -20.03
N ILE A 51 8.07 18.02 -19.92
CA ILE A 51 7.66 17.43 -18.63
C ILE A 51 8.68 16.35 -18.25
N GLU A 52 9.40 16.58 -17.16
CA GLU A 52 10.34 15.63 -16.59
C GLU A 52 9.93 15.24 -15.16
N PRO A 53 10.25 14.01 -14.73
CA PRO A 53 9.98 13.58 -13.38
C PRO A 53 10.85 14.35 -12.38
N THR A 54 10.21 14.95 -11.38
CA THR A 54 10.88 15.64 -10.27
C THR A 54 11.72 14.63 -9.46
N TRP A 55 12.70 15.09 -8.70
CA TRP A 55 13.48 14.23 -7.79
C TRP A 55 12.59 13.38 -6.86
N ILE A 56 11.47 13.94 -6.39
CA ILE A 56 10.44 13.25 -5.61
C ILE A 56 9.82 12.11 -6.42
N GLY A 57 9.43 12.39 -7.68
CA GLY A 57 8.89 11.40 -8.60
C GLY A 57 9.88 10.27 -8.90
N LEU A 58 11.15 10.58 -9.13
CA LEU A 58 12.18 9.57 -9.41
C LEU A 58 12.50 8.65 -8.22
N VAL A 59 12.56 9.22 -7.02
CA VAL A 59 13.02 8.49 -5.83
C VAL A 59 11.87 7.78 -5.10
N PHE A 60 10.71 8.42 -4.98
CA PHE A 60 9.63 7.91 -4.13
C PHE A 60 8.48 7.27 -4.90
N SER A 61 8.21 7.68 -6.15
CA SER A 61 7.12 7.12 -6.94
C SER A 61 7.30 5.61 -7.11
N GLY A 62 6.27 4.84 -6.76
CA GLY A 62 6.25 3.37 -6.76
C GLY A 62 7.11 2.70 -5.67
N ARG A 63 8.29 3.24 -5.36
CA ARG A 63 9.23 2.68 -4.37
C ARG A 63 8.69 2.76 -2.94
N ALA A 64 8.07 3.87 -2.57
CA ALA A 64 7.47 4.05 -1.25
C ALA A 64 6.34 3.03 -0.99
N ALA A 65 5.49 2.81 -2.00
CA ALA A 65 4.41 1.82 -1.95
C ALA A 65 4.95 0.38 -1.83
N ALA A 66 5.97 0.04 -2.62
CA ALA A 66 6.60 -1.29 -2.57
C ALA A 66 7.23 -1.57 -1.20
N LEU A 67 7.96 -0.61 -0.62
CA LEU A 67 8.54 -0.73 0.71
C LEU A 67 7.46 -0.95 1.78
N PHE A 68 6.37 -0.17 1.75
CA PHE A 68 5.28 -0.33 2.69
C PHE A 68 4.63 -1.72 2.57
N ALA A 69 4.36 -2.20 1.36
CA ALA A 69 3.75 -3.51 1.11
C ALA A 69 4.64 -4.67 1.59
N VAL A 70 5.95 -4.61 1.31
CA VAL A 70 6.91 -5.62 1.78
C VAL A 70 6.99 -5.63 3.30
N LEU A 71 7.11 -4.46 3.93
CA LEU A 71 7.16 -4.36 5.40
C LEU A 71 5.84 -4.81 6.05
N ALA A 72 4.69 -4.56 5.40
CA ALA A 72 3.42 -5.09 5.86
C ALA A 72 3.41 -6.64 5.82
N GLY A 73 3.87 -7.27 4.74
CA GLY A 73 4.00 -8.73 4.65
C GLY A 73 4.95 -9.32 5.69
N VAL A 74 6.10 -8.67 5.90
CA VAL A 74 7.07 -9.02 6.94
C VAL A 74 6.43 -8.90 8.34
N ALA A 75 5.67 -7.84 8.61
CA ALA A 75 4.97 -7.68 9.89
C ALA A 75 3.86 -8.74 10.11
N LEU A 76 3.18 -9.17 9.04
CA LEU A 76 2.14 -10.22 9.12
C LEU A 76 2.73 -11.60 9.42
N THR A 77 3.97 -11.87 8.97
CA THR A 77 4.67 -13.16 9.15
C THR A 77 5.48 -13.22 10.44
N LEU A 78 6.11 -12.12 10.86
CA LEU A 78 6.86 -12.02 12.12
C LEU A 78 6.02 -11.55 13.32
N GLY A 79 4.74 -11.22 13.10
CA GLY A 79 3.82 -10.76 14.14
C GLY A 79 3.60 -11.81 15.24
N ARG A 80 3.32 -11.32 16.46
CA ARG A 80 3.09 -12.15 17.67
C ARG A 80 1.90 -13.10 17.55
N VAL A 81 0.96 -12.77 16.66
CA VAL A 81 -0.22 -13.55 16.28
C VAL A 81 -0.21 -13.59 14.74
N PRO A 82 -0.06 -14.76 14.11
CA PRO A 82 -0.09 -14.87 12.66
C PRO A 82 -1.40 -14.26 12.14
N ALA A 83 -1.35 -13.42 11.10
CA ALA A 83 -2.58 -12.85 10.55
C ALA A 83 -3.58 -13.92 10.09
N ALA A 84 -3.09 -15.11 9.70
CA ALA A 84 -3.89 -16.28 9.40
C ALA A 84 -4.75 -16.78 10.58
N SER A 85 -4.40 -16.49 11.83
CA SER A 85 -5.17 -16.91 13.00
C SER A 85 -6.27 -15.91 13.42
N ASN A 86 -6.40 -14.76 12.75
CA ASN A 86 -7.53 -13.83 12.95
C ASN A 86 -7.99 -13.21 11.62
N PRO A 87 -8.57 -14.01 10.71
CA PRO A 87 -9.06 -13.52 9.41
C PRO A 87 -10.19 -12.49 9.56
N VAL A 88 -11.00 -12.61 10.62
CA VAL A 88 -12.13 -11.72 10.91
C VAL A 88 -11.64 -10.31 11.23
N GLY A 89 -10.60 -10.16 12.05
CA GLY A 89 -10.02 -8.85 12.36
C GLY A 89 -9.38 -8.16 11.14
N LEU A 90 -8.81 -8.93 10.22
CA LEU A 90 -8.27 -8.39 8.96
C LEU A 90 -9.40 -7.94 8.02
N ALA A 91 -10.47 -8.73 7.91
CA ALA A 91 -11.64 -8.40 7.10
C ALA A 91 -12.36 -7.14 7.62
N LEU A 92 -12.55 -7.01 8.93
CA LEU A 92 -13.12 -5.81 9.55
C LEU A 92 -12.27 -4.57 9.27
N ARG A 93 -10.94 -4.67 9.39
CA ARG A 93 -10.04 -3.57 9.04
C ARG A 93 -10.15 -3.19 7.57
N ALA A 94 -10.15 -4.17 6.67
CA ALA A 94 -10.33 -3.93 5.24
C ALA A 94 -11.66 -3.21 4.97
N GLY A 95 -12.76 -3.68 5.58
CA GLY A 95 -14.09 -3.09 5.44
C GLY A 95 -14.17 -1.66 5.98
N VAL A 96 -13.57 -1.38 7.14
CA VAL A 96 -13.51 -0.01 7.68
C VAL A 96 -12.70 0.91 6.76
N ILE A 97 -11.55 0.45 6.25
CA ILE A 97 -10.73 1.22 5.32
C ILE A 97 -11.48 1.47 4.00
N ALA A 98 -12.24 0.48 3.50
CA ALA A 98 -13.08 0.60 2.32
C ALA A 98 -14.17 1.66 2.51
N ALA A 99 -14.92 1.56 3.61
CA ALA A 99 -16.02 2.47 3.91
C ALA A 99 -15.51 3.90 4.07
N VAL A 100 -14.43 4.10 4.84
CA VAL A 100 -13.82 5.42 5.02
C VAL A 100 -13.28 5.96 3.69
N GLY A 101 -12.62 5.12 2.88
CA GLY A 101 -12.10 5.52 1.57
C GLY A 101 -13.20 5.95 0.59
N LEU A 102 -14.26 5.16 0.47
CA LEU A 102 -15.41 5.46 -0.40
C LEU A 102 -16.17 6.71 0.08
N SER A 103 -16.33 6.88 1.40
CA SER A 103 -16.94 8.08 1.97
C SER A 103 -16.09 9.34 1.75
N LEU A 104 -14.76 9.23 1.83
CA LEU A 104 -13.85 10.33 1.50
C LEU A 104 -13.81 10.65 0.01
N GLY A 105 -14.11 9.67 -0.86
CA GLY A 105 -14.26 9.89 -2.29
C GLY A 105 -15.47 10.73 -2.70
N LEU A 106 -16.42 10.96 -1.78
CA LEU A 106 -17.50 11.94 -1.97
C LEU A 106 -17.00 13.38 -1.83
N LEU A 107 -15.85 13.57 -1.18
CA LEU A 107 -15.15 14.83 -1.14
C LEU A 107 -14.34 14.91 -2.43
N GLU A 108 -14.78 15.75 -3.38
CA GLU A 108 -14.08 16.05 -4.63
C GLU A 108 -12.73 16.74 -4.34
N VAL A 109 -11.76 15.94 -3.89
CA VAL A 109 -10.39 16.38 -3.64
C VAL A 109 -9.54 15.80 -4.76
N ASP A 110 -8.75 16.63 -5.44
CA ASP A 110 -7.80 16.26 -6.51
C ASP A 110 -6.72 15.23 -6.09
N ILE A 111 -6.76 14.77 -4.84
CA ILE A 111 -5.84 13.79 -4.28
C ILE A 111 -6.50 12.42 -4.37
N ALA A 112 -5.89 11.51 -5.15
CA ALA A 112 -6.32 10.12 -5.21
C ALA A 112 -6.47 9.54 -3.79
N VAL A 113 -7.68 9.14 -3.43
CA VAL A 113 -8.01 8.57 -2.11
C VAL A 113 -7.44 7.17 -2.05
N ILE A 114 -6.18 7.14 -1.61
CA ILE A 114 -5.35 5.94 -1.51
C ILE A 114 -5.97 4.84 -0.64
N LEU A 115 -6.90 5.20 0.25
CA LEU A 115 -7.62 4.27 1.12
C LEU A 115 -8.43 3.25 0.33
N VAL A 116 -9.08 3.64 -0.78
CA VAL A 116 -9.88 2.72 -1.60
C VAL A 116 -8.98 1.64 -2.20
N GLN A 117 -7.84 2.05 -2.75
CA GLN A 117 -6.85 1.12 -3.28
C GLN A 117 -6.32 0.17 -2.19
N TYR A 118 -6.03 0.69 -1.00
CA TYR A 118 -5.59 -0.13 0.13
C TYR A 118 -6.68 -1.09 0.61
N ALA A 119 -7.95 -0.71 0.58
CA ALA A 119 -9.05 -1.60 0.93
C ALA A 119 -9.13 -2.80 -0.02
N VAL A 120 -9.03 -2.58 -1.33
CA VAL A 120 -8.96 -3.64 -2.33
C VAL A 120 -7.73 -4.52 -2.09
N LEU A 121 -6.57 -3.92 -1.84
CA LEU A 121 -5.35 -4.68 -1.55
C LEU A 121 -5.49 -5.53 -0.27
N PHE A 122 -6.13 -5.03 0.78
CA PHE A 122 -6.41 -5.82 1.98
C PHE A 122 -7.40 -6.95 1.72
N TRP A 123 -8.38 -6.73 0.84
CA TRP A 123 -9.32 -7.77 0.41
C TRP A 123 -8.62 -8.87 -0.39
N CYS A 124 -7.78 -8.50 -1.36
CA CYS A 124 -6.93 -9.42 -2.09
C CYS A 124 -5.97 -10.16 -1.16
N ALA A 125 -5.40 -9.46 -0.18
CA ALA A 125 -4.55 -10.08 0.84
C ALA A 125 -5.32 -11.15 1.61
N LEU A 126 -6.59 -10.92 1.98
CA LEU A 126 -7.41 -11.95 2.65
C LEU A 126 -7.53 -13.22 1.81
N ALA A 127 -7.72 -13.10 0.49
CA ALA A 127 -7.74 -14.25 -0.42
C ALA A 127 -6.37 -14.94 -0.48
N VAL A 128 -5.29 -14.16 -0.62
CA VAL A 128 -3.92 -14.65 -0.75
C VAL A 128 -3.40 -15.32 0.54
N LEU A 129 -3.78 -14.83 1.71
CA LEU A 129 -3.43 -15.42 3.01
C LEU A 129 -4.11 -16.77 3.27
N ARG A 130 -5.17 -17.13 2.53
CA ARG A 130 -5.78 -18.47 2.60
C ARG A 130 -4.98 -19.53 1.83
N LEU A 131 -4.05 -19.13 0.97
CA LEU A 131 -3.19 -20.05 0.24
C LEU A 131 -2.03 -20.53 1.11
N GLY A 132 -1.63 -21.79 0.94
CA GLY A 132 -0.44 -22.34 1.60
C GLY A 132 0.86 -21.71 1.10
N GLN A 133 1.94 -21.82 1.89
CA GLN A 133 3.25 -21.22 1.60
C GLN A 133 3.79 -21.53 0.20
N ARG A 134 3.56 -22.74 -0.32
CA ARG A 134 4.01 -23.15 -1.67
C ARG A 134 3.28 -22.40 -2.78
N ALA A 135 1.97 -22.21 -2.63
CA ALA A 135 1.18 -21.47 -3.60
C ALA A 135 1.51 -19.98 -3.56
N LEU A 136 1.79 -19.41 -2.37
CA LEU A 136 2.31 -18.05 -2.22
C LEU A 136 3.66 -17.87 -2.94
N ALA A 137 4.58 -18.82 -2.79
CA ALA A 137 5.89 -18.76 -3.45
C ALA A 137 5.76 -18.83 -4.98
N LEU A 138 4.90 -19.71 -5.49
CA LEU A 138 4.62 -19.79 -6.93
C LEU A 138 3.95 -18.52 -7.45
N LEU A 139 2.96 -17.99 -6.74
CA LEU A 139 2.28 -16.74 -7.10
C LEU A 139 3.26 -15.57 -7.14
N ALA A 140 4.12 -15.43 -6.12
CA ALA A 140 5.12 -14.37 -6.06
C ALA A 140 6.14 -14.48 -7.21
N THR A 141 6.63 -15.70 -7.49
CA THR A 141 7.60 -15.94 -8.57
C THR A 141 6.97 -15.67 -9.93
N ALA A 142 5.74 -16.15 -10.14
CA ALA A 142 4.97 -15.87 -11.34
C ALA A 142 4.74 -14.36 -11.51
N TRP A 143 4.36 -13.65 -10.44
CA TRP A 143 4.14 -12.20 -10.51
C TRP A 143 5.42 -11.43 -10.86
N ILE A 144 6.56 -11.78 -10.28
CA ILE A 144 7.86 -11.14 -10.59
C ILE A 144 8.23 -11.30 -12.07
N LEU A 145 7.94 -12.45 -12.67
CA LEU A 145 8.30 -12.76 -14.05
C LEU A 145 7.27 -12.26 -15.06
N LEU A 146 5.98 -12.46 -14.79
CA LEU A 146 4.90 -12.14 -15.72
C LEU A 146 4.43 -10.69 -15.65
N ALA A 147 4.48 -10.03 -14.49
CA ALA A 147 4.04 -8.63 -14.37
C ALA A 147 4.77 -7.66 -15.32
N PRO A 148 6.11 -7.68 -15.47
CA PRO A 148 6.79 -6.77 -16.40
C PRO A 148 6.46 -7.08 -17.86
N ILE A 149 6.28 -8.36 -18.21
CA ILE A 149 5.92 -8.78 -19.57
C ILE A 149 4.50 -8.30 -19.89
N ALA A 150 3.55 -8.58 -19.00
CA ALA A 150 2.18 -8.11 -19.15
C ALA A 150 2.12 -6.58 -19.21
N ALA A 151 2.87 -5.87 -18.36
CA ALA A 151 2.93 -4.41 -18.41
C ALA A 151 3.50 -3.89 -19.73
N PHE A 152 4.50 -4.56 -20.31
CA PHE A 152 5.07 -4.17 -21.59
C PHE A 152 4.08 -4.36 -22.75
N GLU A 153 3.35 -5.48 -22.77
CA GLU A 153 2.36 -5.79 -23.82
C GLU A 153 1.09 -4.95 -23.72
N VAL A 154 0.63 -4.67 -22.50
CA VAL A 154 -0.63 -3.93 -22.26
C VAL A 154 -0.44 -2.42 -22.41
N ARG A 155 0.75 -1.89 -22.12
CA ARG A 155 1.04 -0.45 -22.21
C ARG A 155 0.78 0.18 -23.59
N PRO A 156 1.18 -0.39 -24.74
CA PRO A 156 0.86 0.20 -26.04
C PRO A 156 -0.65 0.23 -26.29
N TRP A 157 -1.37 -0.83 -25.92
CA TRP A 157 -2.84 -0.89 -26.06
C TRP A 157 -3.57 0.18 -25.23
N LEU A 158 -3.08 0.46 -24.02
CA LEU A 158 -3.61 1.51 -23.14
C LEU A 158 -3.32 2.92 -23.66
N LEU A 159 -2.17 3.13 -24.30
CA LEU A 159 -1.77 4.46 -24.80
C LEU A 159 -2.39 4.81 -26.16
N ASP A 160 -2.72 3.80 -26.97
CA ASP A 160 -3.43 3.96 -28.25
C ASP A 160 -4.97 3.99 -28.10
N SER A 161 -5.50 3.79 -26.89
CA SER A 161 -6.94 3.85 -26.64
C SER A 161 -7.45 5.30 -26.71
N PRO A 162 -8.51 5.59 -27.50
CA PRO A 162 -8.99 6.97 -27.75
C PRO A 162 -9.49 7.70 -26.50
N ASP A 163 -9.87 6.95 -25.47
CA ASP A 163 -10.32 7.45 -24.17
C ASP A 163 -9.46 6.75 -23.11
N PRO A 164 -8.34 7.35 -22.66
CA PRO A 164 -7.58 6.76 -21.57
C PRO A 164 -8.52 6.69 -20.36
N MET A 165 -8.69 5.51 -19.76
CA MET A 165 -9.53 5.29 -18.57
C MET A 165 -9.06 6.16 -17.39
N ARG A 166 -9.37 7.45 -17.47
CA ARG A 166 -9.12 8.47 -16.49
C ARG A 166 -10.48 8.79 -15.90
N LEU A 167 -10.75 8.12 -14.79
CA LEU A 167 -11.66 8.63 -13.79
C LEU A 167 -11.09 9.98 -13.36
N GLY A 168 -11.59 11.07 -13.94
CA GLY A 168 -11.19 12.44 -13.61
C GLY A 168 -11.61 12.87 -12.21
N HIS A 169 -12.13 11.93 -11.42
CA HIS A 169 -12.63 12.06 -10.08
C HIS A 169 -12.23 10.83 -9.26
N ASN A 170 -12.29 10.96 -7.93
CA ASN A 170 -11.96 9.86 -7.05
C ASN A 170 -13.12 8.84 -6.98
N PRO A 171 -12.85 7.51 -6.97
CA PRO A 171 -13.89 6.49 -6.85
C PRO A 171 -14.74 6.70 -5.59
N SER A 172 -16.05 6.72 -5.82
CA SER A 172 -17.07 7.07 -4.83
C SER A 172 -18.19 6.03 -4.81
N TRP A 173 -19.12 6.19 -3.88
CA TRP A 173 -20.31 5.33 -3.80
C TRP A 173 -21.19 5.38 -5.07
N ALA A 174 -21.13 6.47 -5.84
CA ALA A 174 -21.90 6.62 -7.08
C ALA A 174 -21.37 5.72 -8.20
N ASP A 175 -20.05 5.49 -8.26
CA ASP A 175 -19.43 4.66 -9.30
C ASP A 175 -19.76 3.17 -9.14
N LEU A 176 -20.15 2.74 -7.93
CA LEU A 176 -20.64 1.39 -7.68
C LEU A 176 -22.02 1.13 -8.30
N ALA A 177 -22.78 2.19 -8.60
CA ALA A 177 -24.08 2.09 -9.26
C ALA A 177 -23.96 2.02 -10.79
N GLU A 178 -22.85 2.48 -11.36
CA GLU A 178 -22.56 2.47 -12.81
C GLU A 178 -21.21 1.77 -13.11
N PRO A 179 -21.12 0.44 -13.00
CA PRO A 179 -19.86 -0.29 -13.10
C PRO A 179 -19.20 -0.25 -14.49
N GLY A 180 -19.90 0.23 -15.52
CA GLY A 180 -19.40 0.32 -16.90
C GLY A 180 -18.58 1.57 -17.21
N ARG A 181 -18.45 2.49 -16.26
CA ARG A 181 -17.73 3.78 -16.41
C ARG A 181 -16.45 3.87 -15.57
N LEU A 182 -16.13 2.79 -14.86
CA LEU A 182 -14.92 2.57 -14.05
C LEU A 182 -13.75 2.07 -14.90
#